data_AF-A0A328VFL3-F1
#
_entry.id   AF-A0A328VFL3-F1
#
_cell.length_a   1.000
_cell.length_b   1.000
_cell.length_c   1.000
_cell.angle_alpha   90.00
_cell.angle_beta   90.00
_cell.angle_gamma   90.00
#
_symmetry.space_group_name_H-M   'P 1'
#
loop_
_entity.id
_entity.type
_entity.pdbx_description
1 polymer ?
#
loop_
_entity_poly.entity_id
_entity_poly.type
_entity_poly.pdbx_seq_one_letter_code
_entity_poly.pdbx_strand_id
1 'polypeptide(L)'
;MVTMIALMGEQTLPNFLPLLHYKPAYVLCLYTSTTRQAFERLQKTIQRHGDLGCHVSGLSVEAYDLDRITKSLKQYLEQKQLSGRDCLFNLTGGTKIMSLAAYQIAQEWQAPMFYFQSELKQDSLIEYEWQDGRPQQVRRSGLSCKQFSLADVLDLHLGPGKWQETKGKHGEGFRFEQTLANLLRAEDYEILQNIRLSDGQMEIDIIVRFQNRYGAIEAKYKRTTGLDIEAIKQLVTSTKQLGSYIQRFYILTVPLPGYQQELVKLLNIRTIVLESYRDGELSEEDRQKFLSAIAQVLR
;
A
#
# COMPACT_ATOMS: atom_id res chain seq x y z
N MET A 1 -10.91 -23.34 -12.84
CA MET A 1 -10.99 -22.53 -11.61
C MET A 1 -9.57 -22.16 -11.26
N VAL A 2 -9.22 -20.87 -11.16
CA VAL A 2 -7.82 -20.46 -11.02
C VAL A 2 -7.45 -20.25 -9.54
N THR A 3 -6.36 -20.87 -9.12
CA THR A 3 -5.68 -20.61 -7.85
C THR A 3 -4.52 -19.67 -8.12
N MET A 4 -4.49 -18.52 -7.42
CA MET A 4 -3.34 -17.62 -7.46
C MET A 4 -2.31 -18.04 -6.41
N ILE A 5 -1.06 -18.20 -6.82
CA ILE A 5 0.06 -18.51 -5.94
C ILE A 5 0.76 -17.19 -5.63
N ALA A 6 0.63 -16.72 -4.40
CA ALA A 6 1.11 -15.43 -3.93
C ALA A 6 2.32 -15.60 -3.01
N LEU A 7 3.42 -14.92 -3.32
CA LEU A 7 4.63 -14.96 -2.52
C LEU A 7 4.62 -13.79 -1.52
N MET A 8 4.67 -14.09 -0.23
CA MET A 8 4.58 -13.09 0.82
C MET A 8 5.94 -12.43 1.06
N GLY A 9 6.00 -11.11 0.84
CA GLY A 9 7.09 -10.25 1.29
C GLY A 9 6.64 -9.36 2.46
N GLU A 10 7.46 -8.36 2.80
CA GLU A 10 7.10 -7.34 3.80
C GLU A 10 5.92 -6.47 3.34
N GLN A 11 5.79 -6.25 2.03
CA GLN A 11 4.70 -5.50 1.42
C GLN A 11 3.62 -6.45 0.90
N THR A 12 2.36 -6.18 1.23
CA THR A 12 1.20 -7.03 0.88
C THR A 12 0.43 -6.52 -0.34
N LEU A 13 0.51 -5.22 -0.65
CA LEU A 13 -0.16 -4.61 -1.81
C LEU A 13 0.15 -5.31 -3.14
N PRO A 14 1.38 -5.77 -3.42
CA PRO A 14 1.67 -6.49 -4.65
C PRO A 14 0.99 -7.86 -4.78
N ASN A 15 0.39 -8.38 -3.71
CA ASN A 15 -0.48 -9.54 -3.73
C ASN A 15 -1.96 -9.14 -3.73
N PHE A 16 -2.32 -8.10 -2.97
CA PHE A 16 -3.71 -7.68 -2.81
C PHE A 16 -4.30 -7.03 -4.08
N LEU A 17 -3.57 -6.12 -4.74
CA LEU A 17 -4.10 -5.46 -5.93
C LEU A 17 -4.34 -6.44 -7.10
N PRO A 18 -3.41 -7.37 -7.43
CA PRO A 18 -3.70 -8.41 -8.41
C PRO A 18 -4.85 -9.33 -8.01
N LEU A 19 -5.03 -9.60 -6.71
CA LEU A 19 -6.18 -10.37 -6.22
C LEU A 19 -7.50 -9.67 -6.56
N LEU A 20 -7.61 -8.36 -6.30
CA LEU A 20 -8.80 -7.57 -6.67
C LEU A 20 -9.08 -7.58 -8.18
N HIS A 21 -8.02 -7.64 -9.00
CA HIS A 21 -8.12 -7.66 -10.45
C HIS A 21 -8.54 -9.02 -11.00
N TYR A 22 -7.81 -10.08 -10.64
CA TYR A 22 -8.05 -11.43 -11.16
C TYR A 22 -9.23 -12.14 -10.51
N LYS A 23 -9.60 -11.74 -9.28
CA LYS A 23 -10.67 -12.34 -8.47
C LYS A 23 -10.59 -13.89 -8.44
N PRO A 24 -9.43 -14.46 -8.07
CA PRO A 24 -9.29 -15.91 -8.02
C PRO A 24 -10.22 -16.50 -6.96
N ALA A 25 -10.71 -17.72 -7.20
CA ALA A 25 -11.51 -18.43 -6.21
C ALA A 25 -10.66 -18.85 -4.99
N TYR A 26 -9.37 -19.12 -5.23
CA TYR A 26 -8.42 -19.57 -4.23
C TYR A 26 -7.11 -18.80 -4.33
N VAL A 27 -6.53 -18.46 -3.18
CA VAL A 27 -5.18 -17.92 -3.07
C VAL A 27 -4.37 -18.78 -2.12
N LEU A 28 -3.21 -19.21 -2.59
CA LEU A 28 -2.19 -19.86 -1.77
C LEU A 28 -1.07 -18.86 -1.51
N CYS A 29 -0.95 -18.42 -0.26
CA CYS A 29 0.12 -17.53 0.18
C CYS A 29 1.32 -18.34 0.69
N LEU A 30 2.46 -18.27 0.02
CA LEU A 30 3.71 -18.80 0.52
C LEU A 30 4.35 -17.77 1.43
N TYR A 31 4.58 -18.13 2.69
CA TYR A 31 5.14 -17.22 3.69
C TYR A 31 6.26 -17.89 4.48
N THR A 32 7.03 -17.06 5.17
CA THR A 32 8.15 -17.43 6.04
C THR A 32 7.80 -17.08 7.47
N SER A 33 8.62 -17.50 8.44
CA SER A 33 8.47 -17.07 9.84
C SER A 33 8.41 -15.54 9.98
N THR A 34 9.19 -14.80 9.19
CA THR A 34 9.25 -13.34 9.21
C THR A 34 8.07 -12.64 8.50
N THR A 35 7.41 -13.30 7.55
CA THR A 35 6.28 -12.73 6.78
C THR A 35 4.91 -13.28 7.20
N ARG A 36 4.88 -14.14 8.21
CA ARG A 36 3.65 -14.72 8.76
C ARG A 36 2.62 -13.66 9.17
N GLN A 37 3.05 -12.60 9.83
CA GLN A 37 2.12 -11.54 10.26
C GLN A 37 1.51 -10.80 9.05
N ALA A 38 2.28 -10.59 7.99
CA ALA A 38 1.79 -9.98 6.75
C ALA A 38 0.75 -10.89 6.06
N PHE A 39 0.98 -12.21 6.05
CA PHE A 39 0.01 -13.20 5.59
C PHE A 39 -1.28 -13.16 6.41
N GLU A 40 -1.19 -13.19 7.73
CA GLU A 40 -2.36 -13.20 8.62
C GLU A 40 -3.20 -11.92 8.47
N ARG A 41 -2.54 -10.76 8.28
CA ARG A 41 -3.24 -9.50 7.97
C ARG A 41 -3.95 -9.60 6.63
N LEU A 42 -3.23 -9.97 5.56
CA LEU A 42 -3.80 -10.13 4.22
C LEU A 42 -5.02 -11.06 4.22
N GLN A 43 -4.91 -12.22 4.87
CA GLN A 43 -6.00 -13.19 5.00
C GLN A 43 -7.23 -12.58 5.68
N LYS A 44 -7.04 -11.89 6.82
CA LYS A 44 -8.14 -11.26 7.55
C LYS A 44 -8.76 -10.10 6.77
N THR A 45 -7.96 -9.31 6.05
CA THR A 45 -8.46 -8.23 5.17
C THR A 45 -9.35 -8.82 4.08
N ILE A 46 -8.89 -9.84 3.37
CA ILE A 46 -9.67 -10.49 2.30
C ILE A 46 -10.98 -11.09 2.84
N GLN A 47 -10.94 -11.72 4.01
CA GLN A 47 -12.14 -12.29 4.65
C GLN A 47 -13.19 -11.22 5.01
N ARG A 48 -12.77 -10.02 5.41
CA ARG A 48 -13.68 -8.90 5.71
C ARG A 48 -14.17 -8.19 4.46
N HIS A 49 -13.39 -8.25 3.38
CA HIS A 49 -13.72 -7.66 2.10
C HIS A 49 -14.77 -8.54 1.39
N GLY A 50 -16.03 -8.41 1.83
CA GLY A 50 -17.15 -9.33 1.56
C GLY A 50 -17.43 -9.64 0.08
N ASP A 51 -17.02 -8.77 -0.84
CA ASP A 51 -17.24 -8.95 -2.28
C ASP A 51 -16.23 -9.87 -2.98
N LEU A 52 -15.17 -10.30 -2.29
CA LEU A 52 -14.10 -11.07 -2.93
C LEU A 52 -14.42 -12.56 -3.09
N GLY A 53 -15.24 -13.14 -2.21
CA GLY A 53 -15.61 -14.57 -2.27
C GLY A 53 -14.41 -15.53 -2.35
N CYS A 54 -13.22 -15.09 -1.94
CA CYS A 54 -11.96 -15.76 -2.19
C CYS A 54 -11.50 -16.55 -0.96
N HIS A 55 -11.17 -17.82 -1.14
CA HIS A 55 -10.58 -18.63 -0.08
C HIS A 55 -9.06 -18.42 -0.03
N VAL A 56 -8.53 -18.06 1.14
CA VAL A 56 -7.10 -17.77 1.32
C VAL A 56 -6.49 -18.81 2.27
N SER A 57 -5.47 -19.50 1.77
CA SER A 57 -4.70 -20.49 2.51
C SER A 57 -3.22 -20.11 2.54
N GLY A 58 -2.46 -20.67 3.48
CA GLY A 58 -1.05 -20.36 3.66
C GLY A 58 -0.18 -21.60 3.70
N LEU A 59 1.02 -21.50 3.11
CA LEU A 59 2.08 -22.51 3.16
C LEU A 59 3.35 -21.88 3.74
N SER A 60 3.77 -22.35 4.92
CA SER A 60 5.02 -21.91 5.54
C SER A 60 6.21 -22.59 4.87
N VAL A 61 7.23 -21.82 4.50
CA VAL A 61 8.45 -22.29 3.85
C VAL A 61 9.70 -21.65 4.46
N GLU A 62 10.85 -22.32 4.31
CA GLU A 62 12.16 -21.76 4.64
C GLU A 62 12.69 -20.91 3.48
N ALA A 63 12.96 -19.63 3.72
CA ALA A 63 13.06 -18.59 2.69
C ALA A 63 14.22 -18.73 1.67
N TYR A 64 15.23 -19.55 1.99
CA TYR A 64 16.51 -19.61 1.26
C TYR A 64 16.94 -21.03 0.86
N ASP A 65 16.03 -22.00 0.97
CA ASP A 65 16.26 -23.37 0.52
C ASP A 65 15.39 -23.65 -0.71
N LEU A 66 15.97 -23.44 -1.90
CA LEU A 66 15.26 -23.55 -3.18
C LEU A 66 14.60 -24.92 -3.34
N ASP A 67 15.34 -26.01 -3.10
CA ASP A 67 14.87 -27.38 -3.28
C ASP A 67 13.71 -27.69 -2.33
N ARG A 68 13.82 -27.27 -1.07
CA ARG A 68 12.76 -27.50 -0.08
C ARG A 68 11.52 -26.68 -0.37
N ILE A 69 11.65 -25.43 -0.81
CA ILE A 69 10.51 -24.61 -1.25
C ILE A 69 9.82 -25.29 -2.42
N THR A 70 10.57 -25.64 -3.47
CA THR A 70 10.03 -26.28 -4.69
C THR A 70 9.30 -27.58 -4.36
N LYS A 71 9.92 -28.47 -3.57
CA LYS A 71 9.28 -29.73 -3.16
C LYS A 71 8.01 -29.50 -2.35
N SER A 72 8.05 -28.61 -1.36
CA SER A 72 6.90 -28.35 -0.48
C SER A 72 5.72 -27.73 -1.24
N LEU A 73 6.01 -26.75 -2.11
CA LEU A 73 4.98 -26.11 -2.93
C LEU A 73 4.39 -27.10 -3.92
N LYS A 74 5.21 -27.86 -4.64
CA LYS A 74 4.75 -28.84 -5.61
C LYS A 74 3.88 -29.92 -4.96
N GLN A 75 4.33 -30.49 -3.84
CA GLN A 75 3.55 -31.47 -3.07
C GLN A 75 2.20 -30.91 -2.62
N TYR A 76 2.16 -29.66 -2.14
CA TYR A 76 0.91 -29.03 -1.73
C TYR A 76 -0.06 -28.88 -2.91
N LEU A 77 0.43 -28.41 -4.06
CA LEU A 77 -0.40 -28.20 -5.25
C LEU A 77 -0.91 -29.53 -5.83
N GLU A 78 -0.07 -30.56 -5.87
CA GLU A 78 -0.45 -31.92 -6.31
C GLU A 78 -1.49 -32.57 -5.39
N GLN A 79 -1.37 -32.40 -4.07
CA GLN A 79 -2.38 -32.86 -3.10
C GLN A 79 -3.74 -32.18 -3.31
N LYS A 80 -3.75 -30.95 -3.84
CA LYS A 80 -4.94 -30.20 -4.24
C LYS A 80 -5.40 -30.51 -5.67
N GLN A 81 -4.72 -31.42 -6.37
CA GLN A 81 -5.00 -31.81 -7.75
C GLN A 81 -4.95 -30.61 -8.71
N LEU A 82 -4.10 -29.62 -8.41
CA LEU A 82 -3.89 -28.43 -9.25
C LEU A 82 -2.73 -28.67 -10.20
N SER A 83 -2.87 -28.22 -11.45
CA SER A 83 -1.80 -28.32 -12.45
C SER A 83 -1.89 -27.21 -13.50
N GLY A 84 -0.77 -26.88 -14.14
CA GLY A 84 -0.71 -25.99 -15.31
C GLY A 84 -1.59 -24.75 -15.21
N ARG A 85 -2.64 -24.68 -16.04
CA ARG A 85 -3.55 -23.52 -16.14
C ARG A 85 -4.54 -23.37 -14.97
N ASP A 86 -4.60 -24.32 -14.05
CA ASP A 86 -5.31 -24.13 -12.77
C ASP A 86 -4.57 -23.17 -11.84
N CYS A 87 -3.30 -22.89 -12.13
CA CYS A 87 -2.43 -22.05 -11.32
C CYS A 87 -2.08 -20.74 -12.05
N LEU A 88 -2.02 -19.64 -11.30
CA LEU A 88 -1.47 -18.36 -11.75
C LEU A 88 -0.41 -17.89 -10.73
N PHE A 89 0.85 -17.82 -11.16
CA PHE A 89 1.95 -17.49 -10.25
C PHE A 89 2.23 -15.99 -10.21
N ASN A 90 2.12 -15.39 -9.02
CA ASN A 90 2.56 -14.03 -8.75
C ASN A 90 4.04 -14.04 -8.35
N LEU A 91 4.93 -13.58 -9.24
CA LEU A 91 6.37 -13.56 -9.00
C LEU A 91 6.87 -12.29 -8.30
N THR A 92 5.95 -11.40 -7.88
CA THR A 92 6.29 -10.06 -7.42
C THR A 92 6.92 -10.02 -6.03
N GLY A 93 6.40 -10.85 -5.11
CA GLY A 93 6.80 -10.85 -3.70
C GLY A 93 7.73 -11.99 -3.31
N GLY A 94 7.88 -12.20 -2.00
CA GLY A 94 8.78 -13.20 -1.45
C GLY A 94 10.25 -12.83 -1.58
N THR A 95 11.13 -13.74 -1.14
CA THR A 95 12.55 -13.64 -1.48
C THR A 95 12.75 -14.01 -2.94
N LYS A 96 13.86 -13.58 -3.54
CA LYS A 96 14.24 -14.02 -4.89
C LYS A 96 14.28 -15.55 -5.02
N ILE A 97 14.67 -16.26 -3.95
CA ILE A 97 14.72 -17.73 -3.95
C ILE A 97 13.31 -18.33 -4.01
N MET A 98 12.34 -17.76 -3.29
CA MET A 98 10.93 -18.15 -3.40
C MET A 98 10.39 -17.90 -4.82
N SER A 99 10.70 -16.74 -5.42
CA SER A 99 10.30 -16.43 -6.80
C SER A 99 10.92 -17.41 -7.81
N LEU A 100 12.17 -17.84 -7.61
CA LEU A 100 12.82 -18.85 -8.44
C LEU A 100 12.15 -20.23 -8.31
N ALA A 101 11.80 -20.66 -7.09
CA ALA A 101 11.06 -21.91 -6.88
C ALA A 101 9.70 -21.89 -7.58
N ALA A 102 8.96 -20.79 -7.43
CA ALA A 102 7.67 -20.60 -8.09
C ALA A 102 7.80 -20.61 -9.62
N TYR A 103 8.82 -19.91 -10.16
CA TYR A 103 9.13 -19.90 -11.59
C TYR A 103 9.47 -21.30 -12.11
N GLN A 104 10.27 -22.08 -11.37
CA GLN A 104 10.64 -23.45 -11.77
C GLN A 104 9.41 -24.35 -11.90
N ILE A 105 8.48 -24.29 -10.96
CA ILE A 105 7.23 -25.06 -11.03
C ILE A 105 6.35 -24.55 -12.17
N ALA A 106 6.22 -23.24 -12.32
CA ALA A 106 5.46 -22.66 -13.41
C ALA A 106 6.01 -23.08 -14.79
N GLN A 107 7.33 -23.17 -14.94
CA GLN A 107 8.00 -23.67 -16.14
C GLN A 107 7.67 -25.14 -16.39
N GLU A 108 7.87 -25.99 -15.38
CA GLU A 108 7.60 -27.42 -15.49
C GLU A 108 6.14 -27.68 -15.91
N TRP A 109 5.21 -26.91 -15.35
CA TRP A 109 3.78 -27.08 -15.57
C TRP A 109 3.21 -26.26 -16.72
N GLN A 110 4.04 -25.45 -17.40
CA GLN A 110 3.60 -24.48 -18.39
C GLN A 110 2.48 -23.56 -17.85
N ALA A 111 2.53 -23.22 -16.56
CA ALA A 111 1.54 -22.40 -15.89
C ALA A 111 1.78 -20.90 -16.15
N PRO A 112 0.72 -20.08 -16.33
CA PRO A 112 0.86 -18.64 -16.50
C PRO A 112 1.44 -17.96 -15.26
N MET A 113 2.14 -16.86 -15.49
CA MET A 113 2.79 -16.07 -14.45
C MET A 113 2.54 -14.59 -14.66
N PHE A 114 2.68 -13.80 -13.59
CA PHE A 114 2.72 -12.35 -13.72
C PHE A 114 3.70 -11.73 -12.73
N TYR A 115 4.08 -10.48 -13.05
CA TYR A 115 4.82 -9.59 -12.18
C TYR A 115 4.08 -8.25 -12.12
N PHE A 116 3.81 -7.77 -10.91
CA PHE A 116 3.18 -6.48 -10.67
C PHE A 116 4.25 -5.47 -10.28
N GLN A 117 4.60 -4.61 -11.23
CA GLN A 117 5.51 -3.52 -10.99
C GLN A 117 4.73 -2.37 -10.35
N SER A 118 4.92 -2.19 -9.04
CA SER A 118 4.33 -1.11 -8.21
C SER A 118 5.33 0.00 -7.83
N GLU A 119 6.60 -0.17 -8.16
CA GLU A 119 7.65 0.79 -7.89
C GLU A 119 7.69 1.91 -8.95
N LEU A 120 8.39 3.02 -8.64
CA LEU A 120 8.68 4.10 -9.60
C LEU A 120 7.44 4.76 -10.23
N LYS A 121 6.32 4.83 -9.50
CA LYS A 121 5.03 5.40 -9.95
C LYS A 121 4.37 4.61 -11.10
N GLN A 122 4.81 3.37 -11.35
CA GLN A 122 4.16 2.50 -12.31
C GLN A 122 3.25 1.54 -11.55
N ASP A 123 2.02 1.37 -12.04
CA ASP A 123 1.09 0.33 -11.61
C ASP A 123 0.91 -0.65 -12.77
N SER A 124 2.01 -1.31 -13.19
CA SER A 124 2.01 -2.17 -14.37
C SER A 124 1.88 -3.64 -13.99
N LEU A 125 0.84 -4.29 -14.48
CA LEU A 125 0.70 -5.73 -14.46
C LEU A 125 1.30 -6.30 -15.75
N ILE A 126 2.34 -7.12 -15.62
CA ILE A 126 3.06 -7.76 -16.73
C ILE A 126 2.81 -9.26 -16.65
N GLU A 127 2.28 -9.84 -17.72
CA GLU A 127 1.88 -11.23 -17.76
C GLU A 127 2.71 -12.03 -18.75
N TYR A 128 2.98 -13.27 -18.37
CA TYR A 128 3.85 -14.19 -19.09
C TYR A 128 3.16 -15.53 -19.31
N GLU A 129 3.31 -16.05 -20.51
CA GLU A 129 2.98 -17.43 -20.86
C GLU A 129 4.20 -18.13 -21.44
N TRP A 130 4.16 -19.45 -21.49
CA TRP A 130 5.26 -20.26 -22.01
C TRP A 130 5.09 -20.53 -23.50
N GLN A 131 6.14 -20.26 -24.27
CA GLN A 131 6.25 -20.61 -25.68
C GLN A 131 7.64 -21.18 -25.93
N ASP A 132 7.71 -22.38 -26.49
CA ASP A 132 8.96 -23.11 -26.75
C ASP A 132 9.89 -23.20 -25.52
N GLY A 133 9.29 -23.44 -24.35
CA GLY A 133 10.01 -23.57 -23.08
C GLY A 133 10.54 -22.25 -22.49
N ARG A 134 10.18 -21.10 -23.08
CA ARG A 134 10.60 -19.77 -22.63
C ARG A 134 9.41 -18.91 -22.23
N PRO A 135 9.55 -18.04 -21.21
CA PRO A 135 8.50 -17.10 -20.87
C PRO A 135 8.44 -16.00 -21.93
N GLN A 136 7.26 -15.76 -22.48
CA GLN A 136 6.97 -14.65 -23.39
C GLN A 136 6.01 -13.69 -22.70
N GLN A 137 6.31 -12.40 -22.74
CA GLN A 137 5.38 -11.38 -22.26
C GLN A 137 4.20 -11.30 -23.21
N VAL A 138 3.01 -11.67 -22.74
CA VAL A 138 1.78 -11.68 -23.55
C VAL A 138 0.94 -10.42 -23.34
N ARG A 139 1.08 -9.76 -22.20
CA ARG A 139 0.31 -8.55 -21.86
C ARG A 139 1.08 -7.66 -20.90
N ARG A 140 0.94 -6.35 -21.09
CA ARG A 140 1.30 -5.32 -20.10
C ARG A 140 0.16 -4.33 -20.02
N SER A 141 -0.38 -4.12 -18.83
CA SER A 141 -1.51 -3.22 -18.61
C SER A 141 -1.37 -2.44 -17.31
N GLY A 142 -2.00 -1.26 -17.26
CA GLY A 142 -2.16 -0.53 -16.01
C GLY A 142 -3.15 -1.25 -15.09
N LEU A 143 -2.86 -1.34 -13.80
CA LEU A 143 -3.75 -1.92 -12.81
C LEU A 143 -4.49 -0.80 -12.07
N SER A 144 -5.81 -0.74 -12.21
CA SER A 144 -6.65 0.17 -11.42
C SER A 144 -7.77 -0.63 -10.77
N CYS A 145 -7.76 -0.69 -9.44
CA CYS A 145 -8.72 -1.46 -8.67
C CYS A 145 -9.71 -0.52 -7.99
N LYS A 146 -10.90 -0.33 -8.57
CA LYS A 146 -11.96 0.53 -7.99
C LYS A 146 -12.42 0.08 -6.60
N GLN A 147 -12.26 -1.21 -6.30
CA GLN A 147 -12.62 -1.80 -5.01
C GLN A 147 -11.57 -1.54 -3.92
N PHE A 148 -10.36 -1.10 -4.28
CA PHE A 148 -9.33 -0.77 -3.32
C PHE A 148 -9.68 0.51 -2.57
N SER A 149 -9.51 0.51 -1.25
CA SER A 149 -9.86 1.62 -0.35
C SER A 149 -8.73 1.95 0.64
N LEU A 150 -8.84 3.07 1.35
CA LEU A 150 -7.96 3.39 2.47
C LEU A 150 -8.14 2.43 3.65
N ALA A 151 -9.34 1.90 3.84
CA ALA A 151 -9.57 0.86 4.84
C ALA A 151 -8.74 -0.38 4.53
N ASP A 152 -8.62 -0.78 3.26
CA ASP A 152 -7.74 -1.90 2.86
C ASP A 152 -6.28 -1.60 3.15
N VAL A 153 -5.81 -0.38 2.83
CA VAL A 153 -4.44 0.04 3.16
C VAL A 153 -4.16 -0.16 4.65
N LEU A 154 -5.05 0.33 5.51
CA LEU A 154 -4.87 0.26 6.96
C LEU A 154 -4.98 -1.17 7.47
N ASP A 155 -5.94 -1.95 6.99
CA ASP A 155 -6.11 -3.34 7.40
C ASP A 155 -4.94 -4.22 6.97
N LEU A 156 -4.39 -4.01 5.77
CA LEU A 156 -3.22 -4.75 5.27
C LEU A 156 -1.96 -4.49 6.10
N HIS A 157 -1.78 -3.25 6.56
CA HIS A 157 -0.56 -2.82 7.25
C HIS A 157 -0.65 -2.97 8.77
N LEU A 158 -1.78 -2.61 9.36
CA LEU A 158 -1.98 -2.58 10.81
C LEU A 158 -2.73 -3.82 11.29
N GLY A 159 -3.62 -4.35 10.46
CA GLY A 159 -4.55 -5.42 10.78
C GLY A 159 -5.97 -4.89 11.01
N PRO A 160 -7.01 -5.65 10.64
CA PRO A 160 -8.38 -5.21 10.86
C PRO A 160 -8.71 -4.94 12.33
N GLY A 161 -9.37 -3.80 12.59
CA GLY A 161 -9.74 -3.35 13.94
C GLY A 161 -8.58 -2.82 14.77
N LYS A 162 -7.42 -2.56 14.15
CA LYS A 162 -6.25 -1.95 14.81
C LYS A 162 -6.13 -0.45 14.61
N TRP A 163 -7.15 0.17 14.04
CA TRP A 163 -7.24 1.59 13.79
C TRP A 163 -8.70 2.04 13.87
N GLN A 164 -8.91 3.33 14.09
CA GLN A 164 -10.24 3.95 14.02
C GLN A 164 -10.11 5.43 13.66
N GLU A 165 -11.10 5.95 12.95
CA GLU A 165 -11.32 7.40 12.85
C GLU A 165 -11.82 7.93 14.19
N THR A 166 -11.28 9.06 14.61
CA THR A 166 -11.72 9.75 15.83
C THR A 166 -12.30 11.11 15.50
N LYS A 167 -13.07 11.67 16.43
CA LYS A 167 -13.50 13.06 16.30
C LYS A 167 -12.30 13.96 16.58
N GLY A 168 -11.95 14.82 15.63
CA GLY A 168 -10.92 15.82 15.83
C GLY A 168 -11.29 16.80 16.95
N LYS A 169 -10.26 17.44 17.51
CA LYS A 169 -10.42 18.42 18.60
C LYS A 169 -10.87 19.76 18.05
N HIS A 170 -11.73 20.47 18.76
CA HIS A 170 -12.13 21.84 18.35
C HIS A 170 -10.92 22.80 18.35
N GLY A 171 -10.78 23.62 17.32
CA GLY A 171 -9.75 24.65 17.22
C GLY A 171 -9.31 24.96 15.78
N GLU A 172 -8.43 25.94 15.61
CA GLU A 172 -7.95 26.38 14.29
C GLU A 172 -7.12 25.32 13.55
N GLY A 173 -6.35 24.49 14.26
CA GLY A 173 -5.63 23.37 13.63
C GLY A 173 -6.57 22.36 12.96
N PHE A 174 -7.65 21.99 13.66
CA PHE A 174 -8.65 21.09 13.10
C PHE A 174 -9.46 21.72 11.95
N ARG A 175 -9.74 23.03 12.00
CA ARG A 175 -10.35 23.76 10.87
C ARG A 175 -9.42 23.75 9.65
N PHE A 176 -8.11 23.89 9.86
CA PHE A 176 -7.12 23.79 8.80
C PHE A 176 -7.10 22.38 8.18
N GLU A 177 -7.03 21.33 9.00
CA GLU A 177 -7.12 19.93 8.54
C GLU A 177 -8.41 19.66 7.74
N GLN A 178 -9.57 20.13 8.22
CA GLN A 178 -10.84 20.01 7.50
C GLN A 178 -10.81 20.74 6.16
N THR A 179 -10.21 21.92 6.09
CA THR A 179 -10.08 22.70 4.85
C THR A 179 -9.30 21.89 3.81
N LEU A 180 -8.16 21.32 4.20
CA LEU A 180 -7.35 20.48 3.32
C LEU A 180 -8.10 19.21 2.87
N ALA A 181 -8.77 18.54 3.81
CA ALA A 181 -9.55 17.34 3.52
C ALA A 181 -10.70 17.62 2.54
N ASN A 182 -11.42 18.74 2.71
CA ASN A 182 -12.52 19.12 1.84
C ASN A 182 -12.05 19.47 0.42
N LEU A 183 -10.90 20.14 0.29
CA LEU A 183 -10.27 20.39 -1.01
C LEU A 183 -9.93 19.10 -1.73
N LEU A 184 -9.35 18.12 -1.02
CA LEU A 184 -9.02 16.82 -1.62
C LEU A 184 -10.28 16.02 -2.00
N ARG A 185 -11.32 16.03 -1.15
CA ARG A 185 -12.60 15.36 -1.48
C ARG A 185 -13.26 15.94 -2.73
N ALA A 186 -13.16 17.26 -2.94
CA ALA A 186 -13.66 17.91 -4.16
C ALA A 186 -12.91 17.46 -5.44
N GLU A 187 -11.74 16.85 -5.28
CA GLU A 187 -10.86 16.35 -6.34
C GLU A 187 -10.87 14.80 -6.42
N ASP A 188 -11.95 14.17 -5.97
CA ASP A 188 -12.17 12.71 -5.99
C ASP A 188 -11.12 11.87 -5.25
N TYR A 189 -10.42 12.46 -4.28
CA TYR A 189 -9.57 11.70 -3.37
C TYR A 189 -10.42 11.01 -2.29
N GLU A 190 -10.06 9.77 -1.96
CA GLU A 190 -10.56 9.14 -0.74
C GLU A 190 -9.77 9.69 0.45
N ILE A 191 -10.48 10.05 1.52
CA ILE A 191 -9.91 10.72 2.69
C ILE A 191 -10.43 10.08 3.98
N LEU A 192 -9.52 9.71 4.87
CA LEU A 192 -9.80 9.41 6.27
C LEU A 192 -9.08 10.44 7.16
N GLN A 193 -9.69 10.82 8.30
CA GLN A 193 -9.13 11.85 9.19
C GLN A 193 -9.01 11.39 10.64
N ASN A 194 -8.07 11.97 11.38
CA ASN A 194 -7.84 11.73 12.81
C ASN A 194 -7.72 10.22 13.12
N ILE A 195 -6.86 9.53 12.36
CA ILE A 195 -6.69 8.08 12.46
C ILE A 195 -5.87 7.77 13.69
N ARG A 196 -6.50 7.10 14.67
CA ARG A 196 -5.82 6.61 15.86
C ARG A 196 -5.44 5.15 15.70
N LEU A 197 -4.17 4.85 15.96
CA LEU A 197 -3.69 3.48 16.03
C LEU A 197 -4.05 2.85 17.37
N SER A 198 -4.25 1.53 17.39
CA SER A 198 -4.72 0.79 18.57
C SER A 198 -3.74 0.75 19.75
N ASP A 199 -2.48 1.16 19.59
CA ASP A 199 -1.57 1.44 20.70
C ASP A 199 -1.91 2.74 21.44
N GLY A 200 -2.84 3.54 20.90
CA GLY A 200 -3.36 4.78 21.48
C GLY A 200 -2.37 5.94 21.50
N GLN A 201 -1.11 5.72 21.09
CA GLN A 201 -0.03 6.69 21.21
C GLN A 201 0.20 7.49 19.93
N MET A 202 -0.25 6.98 18.78
CA MET A 202 -0.02 7.63 17.49
C MET A 202 -1.33 7.99 16.78
N GLU A 203 -1.34 9.20 16.25
CA GLU A 203 -2.43 9.79 15.48
C GLU A 203 -1.88 10.28 14.14
N ILE A 204 -2.64 10.06 13.07
CA ILE A 204 -2.38 10.57 11.72
C ILE A 204 -3.52 11.52 11.36
N ASP A 205 -3.20 12.78 11.07
CA ASP A 205 -4.20 13.83 10.84
C ASP A 205 -5.09 13.50 9.63
N ILE A 206 -4.48 13.20 8.48
CA ILE A 206 -5.22 12.84 7.26
C ILE A 206 -4.47 11.72 6.51
N ILE A 207 -5.20 10.70 6.08
CA ILE A 207 -4.74 9.74 5.09
C ILE A 207 -5.54 9.96 3.81
N VAL A 208 -4.81 10.00 2.69
CA VAL A 208 -5.35 10.33 1.36
C VAL A 208 -5.01 9.23 0.37
N ARG A 209 -5.93 8.89 -0.52
CA ARG A 209 -5.69 7.97 -1.64
C ARG A 209 -6.29 8.47 -2.94
N PHE A 210 -5.57 8.21 -4.02
CA PHE A 210 -6.06 8.29 -5.39
C PHE A 210 -5.63 7.02 -6.13
N GLN A 211 -6.61 6.25 -6.62
CA GLN A 211 -6.36 4.92 -7.22
C GLN A 211 -5.48 4.05 -6.31
N ASN A 212 -4.37 3.49 -6.81
CA ASN A 212 -3.51 2.61 -6.01
C ASN A 212 -2.50 3.36 -5.13
N ARG A 213 -2.46 4.70 -5.21
CA ARG A 213 -1.48 5.52 -4.50
C ARG A 213 -2.11 6.17 -3.28
N TYR A 214 -1.34 6.20 -2.20
CA TYR A 214 -1.80 6.73 -0.92
C TYR A 214 -0.69 7.49 -0.20
N GLY A 215 -1.11 8.40 0.66
CA GLY A 215 -0.23 9.26 1.43
C GLY A 215 -0.82 9.61 2.79
N ALA A 216 0.04 10.09 3.66
CA ALA A 216 -0.31 10.65 4.95
C ALA A 216 0.10 12.12 4.96
N ILE A 217 -0.79 12.95 5.50
CA ILE A 217 -0.60 14.38 5.68
C ILE A 217 -0.56 14.65 7.18
N GLU A 218 0.50 15.31 7.62
CA GLU A 218 0.55 16.00 8.91
C GLU A 218 0.30 17.49 8.62
N ALA A 219 -0.68 18.10 9.28
CA ALA A 219 -1.06 19.49 9.06
C ALA A 219 -0.82 20.32 10.33
N LYS A 220 -0.12 21.46 10.18
CA LYS A 220 0.22 22.34 11.30
C LYS A 220 -0.14 23.79 11.00
N TYR A 221 -1.16 24.25 11.71
CA TYR A 221 -1.48 25.67 11.82
C TYR A 221 -0.59 26.33 12.87
N LYS A 222 0.16 27.36 12.47
CA LYS A 222 0.93 28.25 13.35
C LYS A 222 0.82 29.70 12.90
N ARG A 223 0.98 30.63 13.84
CA ARG A 223 1.01 32.08 13.58
C ARG A 223 2.42 32.63 13.38
N THR A 224 3.43 31.93 13.86
CA THR A 224 4.84 32.32 13.76
C THR A 224 5.70 31.13 13.40
N THR A 225 6.82 31.40 12.73
CA THR A 225 7.84 30.39 12.46
C THR A 225 8.44 29.87 13.76
N GLY A 226 8.78 28.58 13.80
CA GLY A 226 9.29 27.96 15.02
C GLY A 226 9.77 26.54 14.81
N LEU A 227 10.35 25.96 15.87
CA LEU A 227 10.83 24.59 15.83
C LEU A 227 9.65 23.61 15.81
N ASP A 228 9.67 22.60 14.93
CA ASP A 228 8.64 21.55 14.90
C ASP A 228 9.22 20.17 14.55
N ILE A 229 10.24 19.78 15.30
CA ILE A 229 10.87 18.47 15.14
C ILE A 229 9.90 17.35 15.55
N GLU A 230 8.99 17.63 16.48
CA GLU A 230 8.09 16.61 17.02
C GLU A 230 7.03 16.17 16.00
N ALA A 231 6.41 17.11 15.27
CA ALA A 231 5.48 16.76 14.20
C ALA A 231 6.16 15.93 13.09
N ILE A 232 7.40 16.28 12.72
CA ILE A 232 8.18 15.54 11.73
C ILE A 232 8.44 14.10 12.22
N LYS A 233 8.85 13.94 13.48
CA LYS A 233 9.05 12.62 14.10
C LYS A 233 7.76 11.82 14.17
N GLN A 234 6.66 12.46 14.57
CA GLN A 234 5.35 11.83 14.65
C GLN A 234 4.91 11.31 13.27
N LEU A 235 5.02 12.13 12.22
CA LEU A 235 4.68 11.72 10.86
C LEU A 235 5.50 10.51 10.40
N VAL A 236 6.82 10.50 10.62
CA VAL A 236 7.66 9.35 10.26
C VAL A 236 7.30 8.10 11.07
N THR A 237 7.11 8.26 12.38
CA THR A 237 6.89 7.12 13.29
C THR A 237 5.51 6.50 13.07
N SER A 238 4.46 7.33 12.96
CA SER A 238 3.08 6.90 12.76
C SER A 238 2.87 6.19 11.42
N THR A 239 3.58 6.62 10.38
CA THR A 239 3.46 6.05 9.04
C THR A 239 4.46 4.94 8.74
N LYS A 240 5.41 4.65 9.65
CA LYS A 240 6.41 3.58 9.44
C LYS A 240 5.76 2.23 9.20
N GLN A 241 4.63 1.97 9.85
CA GLN A 241 3.90 0.71 9.72
C GLN A 241 3.10 0.62 8.41
N LEU A 242 2.89 1.72 7.70
CA LEU A 242 2.10 1.80 6.45
C LEU A 242 2.90 1.45 5.18
N GLY A 243 4.05 0.81 5.37
CA GLY A 243 4.88 0.29 4.29
C GLY A 243 5.73 1.35 3.61
N SER A 244 6.45 0.94 2.56
CA SER A 244 7.37 1.79 1.81
C SER A 244 6.67 2.65 0.75
N TYR A 245 5.44 2.30 0.36
CA TYR A 245 4.70 3.01 -0.69
C TYR A 245 4.07 4.34 -0.20
N ILE A 246 3.92 4.52 1.11
CA ILE A 246 3.28 5.70 1.70
C ILE A 246 4.04 6.99 1.36
N GLN A 247 3.31 7.96 0.81
CA GLN A 247 3.82 9.30 0.56
C GLN A 247 3.59 10.18 1.78
N ARG A 248 4.58 10.98 2.18
CA ARG A 248 4.50 11.83 3.37
C ARG A 248 4.45 13.29 2.98
N PHE A 249 3.43 13.98 3.47
CA PHE A 249 3.24 15.41 3.25
C PHE A 249 3.21 16.12 4.60
N TYR A 250 3.89 17.27 4.67
CA TYR A 250 3.87 18.14 5.82
C TYR A 250 3.37 19.52 5.40
N ILE A 251 2.16 19.86 5.83
CA ILE A 251 1.43 21.04 5.36
C ILE A 251 1.40 22.07 6.48
N LEU A 252 1.85 23.29 6.18
CA LEU A 252 2.08 24.33 7.18
C LEU A 252 1.49 25.65 6.75
N THR A 253 1.14 26.51 7.70
CA THR A 253 0.73 27.91 7.42
C THR A 253 1.88 28.91 7.52
N VAL A 254 3.06 28.46 7.93
CA VAL A 254 4.28 29.27 8.04
C VAL A 254 5.48 28.45 7.55
N PRO A 255 6.51 29.08 6.96
CA PRO A 255 7.66 28.36 6.43
C PRO A 255 8.52 27.73 7.53
N LEU A 256 9.15 26.61 7.21
CA LEU A 256 10.11 25.95 8.11
C LEU A 256 11.44 26.72 8.14
N PRO A 257 12.12 26.79 9.30
CA PRO A 257 13.52 27.21 9.38
C PRO A 257 14.43 26.32 8.52
N GLY A 258 15.54 26.88 7.99
CA GLY A 258 16.39 26.21 7.00
C GLY A 258 16.87 24.79 7.40
N TYR A 259 17.28 24.57 8.65
CA TYR A 259 17.73 23.24 9.08
C TYR A 259 16.62 22.17 9.05
N GLN A 260 15.35 22.55 9.27
CA GLN A 260 14.23 21.61 9.18
C GLN A 260 13.89 21.31 7.73
N GLN A 261 14.09 22.26 6.81
CA GLN A 261 13.91 22.01 5.38
C GLN A 261 14.86 20.91 4.89
N GLU A 262 16.10 20.89 5.38
CA GLU A 262 17.04 19.78 5.10
C GLU A 262 16.59 18.47 5.75
N LEU A 263 16.10 18.51 6.99
CA LEU A 263 15.61 17.32 7.69
C LEU A 263 14.42 16.67 6.95
N VAL A 264 13.41 17.44 6.58
CA VAL A 264 12.23 16.91 5.86
C VAL A 264 12.62 16.35 4.49
N LYS A 265 13.58 16.98 3.81
CA LYS A 265 14.14 16.49 2.53
C LYS A 265 14.84 15.14 2.70
N LEU A 266 15.69 14.99 3.72
CA LEU A 266 16.38 13.73 4.02
C LEU A 266 15.39 12.59 4.36
N LEU A 267 14.26 12.94 4.97
CA LEU A 267 13.20 11.99 5.32
C LEU A 267 12.19 11.74 4.20
N ASN A 268 12.43 12.28 2.99
CA ASN A 268 11.52 12.21 1.84
C ASN A 268 10.09 12.71 2.15
N ILE A 269 9.98 13.74 2.99
CA ILE A 269 8.72 14.40 3.34
C ILE A 269 8.55 15.63 2.46
N ARG A 270 7.41 15.72 1.76
CA ARG A 270 7.09 16.87 0.91
C ARG A 270 6.45 17.96 1.75
N THR A 271 7.08 19.13 1.78
CA THR A 271 6.56 20.27 2.54
C THR A 271 5.75 21.19 1.63
N ILE A 272 4.58 21.63 2.08
CA ILE A 272 3.74 22.61 1.37
C ILE A 272 3.36 23.70 2.37
N VAL A 273 3.68 24.95 2.04
CA VAL A 273 3.38 26.12 2.90
C VAL A 273 2.21 26.89 2.29
N LEU A 274 1.18 27.14 3.07
CA LEU A 274 -0.08 27.79 2.70
C LEU A 274 -0.31 29.02 3.59
N GLU A 275 0.38 30.10 3.29
CA GLU A 275 0.46 31.30 4.15
C GLU A 275 -0.85 32.11 4.18
N SER A 276 -1.67 31.96 3.13
CA SER A 276 -2.95 32.66 3.01
C SER A 276 -4.04 32.10 3.93
N TYR A 277 -3.82 30.96 4.59
CA TYR A 277 -4.85 30.31 5.41
C TYR A 277 -5.37 31.24 6.52
N ARG A 278 -6.66 31.56 6.50
CA ARG A 278 -7.34 32.34 7.55
C ARG A 278 -8.75 31.80 7.76
N ASP A 279 -9.11 31.50 9.00
CA ASP A 279 -10.46 31.15 9.43
C ASP A 279 -11.20 30.09 8.56
N GLY A 280 -10.48 29.06 8.10
CA GLY A 280 -11.04 27.97 7.28
C GLY A 280 -11.00 28.23 5.77
N GLU A 281 -10.36 29.31 5.33
CA GLU A 281 -10.25 29.68 3.92
C GLU A 281 -8.79 29.77 3.46
N LEU A 282 -8.58 29.49 2.18
CA LEU A 282 -7.30 29.61 1.46
C LEU A 282 -7.53 30.45 0.21
N SER A 283 -6.52 31.25 -0.16
CA SER A 283 -6.50 31.92 -1.47
C SER A 283 -6.52 30.90 -2.60
N GLU A 284 -6.96 31.31 -3.79
CA GLU A 284 -6.95 30.43 -4.96
C GLU A 284 -5.54 29.94 -5.30
N GLU A 285 -4.52 30.79 -5.14
CA GLU A 285 -3.12 30.43 -5.35
C GLU A 285 -2.68 29.28 -4.44
N ASP A 286 -2.95 29.38 -3.13
CA ASP A 286 -2.59 28.33 -2.18
C ASP A 286 -3.41 27.05 -2.37
N ARG A 287 -4.69 27.17 -2.78
CA ARG A 287 -5.51 26.02 -3.17
C ARG A 287 -4.88 25.26 -4.33
N GLN A 288 -4.52 25.96 -5.40
CA GLN A 288 -3.88 25.35 -6.57
C GLN A 288 -2.49 24.78 -6.23
N LYS A 289 -1.71 25.48 -5.42
CA LYS A 289 -0.41 25.00 -4.92
C LYS A 289 -0.55 23.70 -4.14
N PHE A 290 -1.52 23.62 -3.23
CA PHE A 290 -1.79 22.40 -2.46
C PHE A 290 -2.21 21.24 -3.38
N LEU A 291 -3.24 21.45 -4.20
CA LEU A 291 -3.79 20.39 -5.06
C LEU A 291 -2.77 19.89 -6.09
N SER A 292 -2.03 20.80 -6.74
CA SER A 292 -1.00 20.42 -7.73
C SER A 292 0.13 19.61 -7.10
N ALA A 293 0.58 19.98 -5.89
CA ALA A 293 1.64 19.27 -5.20
C ALA A 293 1.21 17.86 -4.74
N ILE A 294 -0.05 17.69 -4.31
CA ILE A 294 -0.61 16.36 -4.01
C ILE A 294 -0.75 15.54 -5.30
N ALA A 295 -1.30 16.13 -6.37
CA ALA A 295 -1.52 15.49 -7.66
C ALA A 295 -0.23 15.01 -8.31
N GLN A 296 0.87 15.77 -8.24
CA GLN A 296 2.18 15.38 -8.81
C GLN A 296 2.71 14.02 -8.29
N VAL A 297 2.20 13.58 -7.15
CA VAL A 297 2.68 12.41 -6.43
C VAL A 297 1.65 11.28 -6.48
N LEU A 298 0.38 11.61 -6.22
CA LEU A 298 -0.69 10.63 -6.08
C LEU A 298 -1.50 10.39 -7.37
N ARG A 299 -1.39 11.27 -8.39
CA ARG A 299 -1.90 11.02 -9.74
C ARG A 299 -0.75 10.60 -10.66
#